data_AF-A0A0G1PJ24-F1
#
_entry.id   AF-A0A0G1PJ24-F1
#
_cell.length_a   1.000
_cell.length_b   1.000
_cell.length_c   1.000
_cell.angle_alpha   90.00
_cell.angle_beta   90.00
_cell.angle_gamma   90.00
#
_symmetry.space_group_name_H-M   'P 1'
#
loop_
_entity.id
_entity.type
_entity.pdbx_description
1 polymer ?
#
loop_
_entity_poly.entity_id
_entity_poly.type
_entity_poly.pdbx_seq_one_letter_code
_entity_poly.pdbx_strand_id
1 'polypeptide(L)' 'MPITKSAIKKLRADKKKATFNRSTKTKAKSAVDEFKKLLSLESLGKAFSAVDRAAKKGVIKKGKADRIKARLSKKVAA' A
#
# COMPACT_ATOMS: atom_id res chain seq x y z
N MET A 1 5.76 -27.57 7.53
CA MET A 1 5.03 -28.12 6.36
C MET A 1 3.57 -28.29 6.76
N PRO A 2 2.58 -27.87 5.95
CA PRO A 2 1.18 -28.05 6.30
C PRO A 2 0.81 -29.54 6.27
N ILE A 3 0.38 -30.09 7.40
CA ILE A 3 0.08 -31.53 7.55
C ILE A 3 -1.39 -31.81 7.25
N THR A 4 -2.31 -30.95 7.73
CA THR A 4 -3.74 -31.12 7.51
C THR A 4 -4.18 -30.60 6.14
N LYS A 5 -5.23 -31.19 5.56
CA LYS A 5 -5.80 -30.76 4.27
C LYS A 5 -6.17 -29.27 4.26
N SER A 6 -6.68 -28.76 5.39
CA SER A 6 -7.02 -27.34 5.59
C SER A 6 -5.78 -26.44 5.56
N ALA A 7 -4.68 -26.87 6.20
CA ALA A 7 -3.42 -26.13 6.19
C ALA A 7 -2.80 -26.05 4.78
N ILE A 8 -2.86 -27.14 4.00
CA ILE A 8 -2.35 -27.17 2.61
C ILE A 8 -3.17 -26.21 1.73
N LYS A 9 -4.51 -26.17 1.90
CA LYS A 9 -5.37 -25.21 1.21
C LYS A 9 -5.06 -23.77 1.62
N LYS A 10 -4.87 -23.51 2.92
CA LYS A 10 -4.51 -22.18 3.44
C LYS A 10 -3.18 -21.68 2.86
N LEU A 11 -2.16 -22.52 2.82
CA LEU A 11 -0.86 -22.19 2.21
C LEU A 11 -1.00 -21.72 0.75
N ARG A 12 -1.80 -22.42 -0.05
CA ARG A 12 -2.06 -22.04 -1.45
C ARG A 12 -2.77 -20.70 -1.56
N ALA A 13 -3.80 -20.48 -0.74
CA ALA A 13 -4.53 -19.22 -0.69
C ALA A 13 -3.64 -18.05 -0.24
N ASP A 14 -2.80 -18.26 0.76
CA ASP A 14 -1.91 -17.24 1.31
C ASP A 14 -0.83 -16.85 0.30
N LYS A 15 -0.26 -17.81 -0.44
CA LYS A 15 0.66 -17.51 -1.56
C LYS A 15 0.01 -16.61 -2.61
N LYS A 16 -1.23 -16.93 -3.01
CA LYS A 16 -1.99 -16.11 -3.97
C LYS A 16 -2.29 -14.71 -3.42
N LYS A 17 -2.72 -14.60 -2.16
CA LYS A 17 -2.98 -13.29 -1.53
C LYS A 17 -1.71 -12.46 -1.37
N ALA A 18 -0.58 -13.10 -1.05
CA ALA A 18 0.70 -12.43 -0.86
C ALA A 18 1.17 -11.72 -2.14
N THR A 19 0.99 -12.32 -3.32
CA THR A 19 1.38 -11.68 -4.59
C THR A 19 0.54 -10.44 -4.89
N PHE A 20 -0.78 -10.50 -4.70
CA PHE A 20 -1.67 -9.34 -4.87
C PHE A 20 -1.39 -8.22 -3.86
N ASN A 21 -1.16 -8.59 -2.59
CA ASN A 21 -0.83 -7.63 -1.55
C ASN A 21 0.54 -6.98 -1.81
N ARG A 22 1.52 -7.75 -2.31
CA ARG A 22 2.83 -7.23 -2.71
C ARG A 22 2.69 -6.20 -3.83
N SER A 23 1.93 -6.50 -4.89
CA SER A 23 1.69 -5.56 -6.00
C SER A 23 1.00 -4.27 -5.52
N THR A 24 0.00 -4.38 -4.65
CA THR A 24 -0.70 -3.20 -4.12
C THR A 24 0.24 -2.35 -3.26
N LYS A 25 1.08 -3.00 -2.44
CA LYS A 25 2.07 -2.33 -1.58
C LYS A 25 3.17 -1.65 -2.40
N THR A 26 3.65 -2.28 -3.48
CA THR A 26 4.66 -1.67 -4.35
C THR A 26 4.10 -0.46 -5.09
N LYS A 27 2.88 -0.55 -5.65
CA LYS A 27 2.22 0.60 -6.30
C LYS A 27 2.09 1.81 -5.37
N ALA A 28 1.64 1.59 -4.13
CA ALA A 28 1.55 2.66 -3.15
C ALA A 28 2.93 3.23 -2.79
N LYS A 29 3.96 2.38 -2.64
CA LYS A 29 5.33 2.83 -2.38
C LYS A 29 5.89 3.66 -3.54
N SER A 30 5.78 3.16 -4.77
CA SER A 30 6.26 3.85 -5.97
C SER A 30 5.61 5.22 -6.13
N ALA A 31 4.29 5.33 -5.97
CA ALA A 31 3.61 6.63 -6.04
C ALA A 31 4.10 7.62 -4.97
N VAL A 32 4.39 7.13 -3.76
CA VAL A 32 4.96 7.96 -2.69
C VAL A 32 6.39 8.38 -3.00
N ASP A 33 7.21 7.50 -3.58
CA ASP A 33 8.59 7.80 -3.94
C ASP A 33 8.68 8.71 -5.18
N GLU A 34 7.75 8.59 -6.14
CA GLU A 34 7.57 9.52 -7.26
C GLU A 34 7.20 10.92 -6.77
N PHE A 35 6.24 11.04 -5.86
CA PHE A 35 5.88 12.32 -5.25
C PHE A 35 7.10 12.99 -4.58
N LYS A 36 7.93 12.23 -3.86
CA LYS A 36 9.14 12.79 -3.23
C LYS A 36 10.16 13.35 -4.23
N LYS A 37 10.16 12.87 -5.49
CA LYS A 37 11.07 13.35 -6.53
C LYS A 37 10.55 14.61 -7.22
N LEU A 38 9.25 14.63 -7.54
CA LEU A 38 8.64 15.67 -8.37
C LEU A 38 8.00 16.81 -7.58
N LEU A 39 7.57 16.57 -6.33
CA LEU A 39 6.88 17.53 -5.46
C LEU A 39 5.73 18.31 -6.13
N SER A 40 5.02 17.67 -7.07
CA SER A 40 3.89 18.29 -7.78
C SER A 40 2.54 17.94 -7.14
N LEU A 41 1.55 18.84 -7.27
CA LEU A 41 0.18 18.61 -6.78
C LEU A 41 -0.50 17.40 -7.44
N GLU A 42 -0.23 17.15 -8.73
CA GLU A 42 -0.75 15.97 -9.43
C GLU A 42 -0.17 14.66 -8.87
N SER A 43 1.14 14.64 -8.59
CA SER A 43 1.80 13.47 -7.99
C SER A 43 1.31 13.22 -6.56
N LEU A 44 0.93 14.27 -5.83
CA LEU A 44 0.30 14.16 -4.51
C LEU A 44 -1.07 13.48 -4.60
N GLY A 45 -1.91 13.91 -5.54
CA GLY A 45 -3.23 13.29 -5.77
C GLY A 45 -3.12 11.80 -6.11
N LYS A 46 -2.16 11.44 -6.97
CA LYS A 46 -1.85 10.04 -7.31
C LYS A 46 -1.36 9.25 -6.09
N ALA A 47 -0.47 9.81 -5.28
CA ALA A 47 0.04 9.18 -4.07
C ALA A 47 -1.07 8.94 -3.03
N PHE A 48 -1.95 9.91 -2.78
CA PHE A 48 -3.09 9.76 -1.88
C PHE A 48 -4.06 8.69 -2.35
N SER A 49 -4.45 8.72 -3.63
CA SER A 49 -5.35 7.71 -4.20
C SER A 49 -4.77 6.29 -4.07
N ALA A 50 -3.47 6.12 -4.34
CA ALA A 50 -2.80 4.83 -4.21
C ALA A 50 -2.76 4.33 -2.75
N VAL A 51 -2.46 5.21 -1.80
CA VAL A 51 -2.41 4.90 -0.37
C VAL A 51 -3.81 4.55 0.18
N ASP A 52 -4.83 5.32 -0.18
CA ASP A 52 -6.20 5.08 0.27
C ASP A 52 -6.79 3.79 -0.33
N ARG A 53 -6.49 3.47 -1.59
CA ARG A 53 -6.85 2.18 -2.19
C ARG A 53 -6.17 1.01 -1.48
N ALA A 54 -4.90 1.16 -1.08
CA ALA A 54 -4.19 0.14 -0.32
C ALA A 54 -4.78 -0.06 1.09
N ALA A 55 -5.28 1.01 1.72
CA ALA A 55 -5.99 0.95 2.99
C ALA A 55 -7.38 0.29 2.85
N LYS A 56 -8.15 0.65 1.81
CA LYS A 56 -9.47 0.04 1.51
C LYS A 56 -9.36 -1.47 1.30
N LYS A 57 -8.29 -1.94 0.65
CA LYS A 57 -8.01 -3.37 0.44
C LYS A 57 -7.45 -4.10 1.66
N GLY A 58 -7.23 -3.39 2.78
CA GLY A 58 -6.66 -3.98 4.01
C GLY A 58 -5.17 -4.33 3.93
N VAL A 59 -4.47 -3.93 2.87
CA VAL A 59 -3.02 -4.17 2.71
C VAL A 59 -2.21 -3.27 3.66
N ILE A 60 -2.74 -2.09 3.98
CA ILE A 60 -2.17 -1.14 4.93
C ILE A 60 -3.26 -0.81 5.96
N LYS A 61 -2.90 -0.73 7.25
CA LYS A 61 -3.82 -0.28 8.31
C LYS A 61 -4.21 1.20 8.08
N LYS A 62 -5.45 1.57 8.39
CA LYS A 62 -5.97 2.95 8.23
C LYS A 62 -5.06 4.01 8.86
N GLY A 63 -4.72 3.86 10.15
CA GLY A 63 -3.79 4.80 10.82
C GLY A 63 -2.36 4.84 10.26
N LYS A 64 -1.94 3.84 9.46
CA LYS A 64 -0.69 3.94 8.69
C LYS A 64 -0.89 4.78 7.43
N ALA A 65 -2.01 4.64 6.74
CA ALA A 65 -2.36 5.49 5.61
C ALA A 65 -2.48 6.96 6.03
N ASP A 66 -3.15 7.25 7.15
CA ASP A 66 -3.31 8.61 7.67
C ASP A 66 -1.98 9.27 8.00
N ARG A 67 -1.06 8.53 8.66
CA ARG A 67 0.31 8.99 8.93
C ARG A 67 1.11 9.26 7.65
N ILE A 68 0.93 8.45 6.60
CA ILE A 68 1.58 8.68 5.32
C ILE A 68 1.04 9.97 4.69
N LYS A 69 -0.30 10.14 4.63
CA LYS A 69 -0.92 11.35 4.07
C LYS A 69 -0.45 12.60 4.80
N ALA A 70 -0.48 12.59 6.13
CA ALA A 70 -0.01 13.72 6.94
C ALA A 70 1.46 14.08 6.68
N ARG A 71 2.35 13.09 6.53
CA ARG A 71 3.77 13.35 6.21
C ARG A 71 3.97 13.92 4.82
N LEU A 72 3.15 13.54 3.83
CA LEU A 72 3.24 14.08 2.48
C LEU A 72 2.69 15.51 2.42
N SER A 73 1.55 15.78 3.07
CA SER A 73 1.01 17.15 3.18
C SER A 73 2.00 18.12 3.81
N LYS A 74 2.70 17.71 4.88
CA LYS A 74 3.74 18.53 5.51
C LYS A 74 4.92 18.87 4.59
N LYS A 75 5.19 18.06 3.57
CA LYS A 75 6.27 18.31 2.60
C LYS A 75 5.88 19.24 1.46
N VAL A 76 4.59 19.53 1.31
CA VAL A 76 4.09 20.52 0.32
C VAL A 76 3.91 21.88 0.98
N ALA A 77 3.55 21.90 2.27
CA ALA A 77 3.33 23.13 3.03
C ALA A 77 4.63 23.74 3.62
N ALA A 78 5.76 23.04 3.53
CA ALA A 78 7.09 23.52 3.91
C ALA A 78 7.92 23.69 2.64
#